data_AF-A0A2D5XD77-F1
#
_entry.id   AF-A0A2D5XD77-F1
#
_cell.length_a   1.000
_cell.length_b   1.000
_cell.length_c   1.000
_cell.angle_alpha   90.00
_cell.angle_beta   90.00
_cell.angle_gamma   90.00
#
_symmetry.space_group_name_H-M   'P 1'
#
loop_
_entity.id
_entity.type
_entity.pdbx_description
1 polymer ?
#
loop_
_entity_poly.entity_id
_entity_poly.type
_entity_poly.pdbx_seq_one_letter_code
_entity_poly.pdbx_strand_id
1 'polypeptide(L)'
;MAFCSNCGKALLNGAEICRNCGTEVKVKKSSEKEKKAEDKGKNKEAKKMSQQIRLILVLLIWSGIIFMIIYLYKTLDISNIKEVISFFKNR
;
A
#
# COMPACT_ATOMS: atom_id res chain seq x y z
N MET A 1 19.95 8.29 31.60
CA MET A 1 18.82 7.34 31.60
C MET A 1 17.81 7.85 32.62
N ALA A 2 16.53 7.88 32.29
CA ALA A 2 15.49 8.28 33.23
C ALA A 2 14.97 7.06 34.01
N PHE A 3 14.53 7.27 35.25
CA PHE A 3 13.92 6.23 36.10
C PHE A 3 12.57 6.73 36.63
N CYS A 4 11.63 5.81 36.83
CA CYS A 4 10.29 6.13 37.29
C CYS A 4 10.31 6.55 38.76
N SER A 5 9.83 7.75 39.07
CA SER A 5 9.71 8.25 40.45
C SER A 5 8.76 7.42 41.33
N ASN A 6 7.88 6.62 40.74
CA ASN A 6 6.94 5.76 41.46
C ASN A 6 7.50 4.36 41.76
N CYS A 7 8.15 3.71 40.79
CA CYS A 7 8.59 2.30 40.91
C CYS A 7 10.09 2.05 40.75
N GLY A 8 10.91 3.10 40.58
CA GLY A 8 12.37 3.01 40.45
C GLY A 8 12.89 2.40 39.15
N LYS A 9 12.04 1.87 38.26
CA LYS A 9 12.47 1.18 37.03
C LYS A 9 12.84 2.16 35.91
N ALA A 10 13.76 1.74 35.04
CA ALA A 10 14.20 2.54 33.90
C ALA A 10 13.03 2.89 32.97
N LEU A 11 12.97 4.16 32.58
CA LEU A 11 12.02 4.69 31.60
C LEU A 11 12.68 4.76 30.24
N LEU A 12 11.93 4.40 29.20
CA LEU A 12 12.36 4.64 27.82
C LEU A 12 12.32 6.15 27.56
N ASN A 13 13.33 6.66 26.84
CA ASN A 13 13.39 8.07 26.46
C ASN A 13 12.13 8.42 25.61
N GLY A 14 11.35 9.40 26.07
CA GLY A 14 10.09 9.80 25.43
C GLY A 14 8.86 8.98 25.81
N ALA A 15 8.93 8.08 26.80
CA ALA A 15 7.75 7.40 27.33
C ALA A 15 6.92 8.35 28.22
N GLU A 16 5.68 8.62 27.81
CA GLU A 16 4.71 9.45 28.55
C GLU A 16 4.05 8.69 29.72
N ILE A 17 4.13 7.34 29.72
CA ILE A 17 3.59 6.46 30.77
C ILE A 17 4.60 5.35 31.08
N CYS A 18 4.82 5.06 32.37
CA CYS A 18 5.67 3.97 32.79
C CYS A 18 5.02 2.60 32.52
N ARG A 19 5.53 1.84 31.54
CA ARG A 19 5.02 0.50 31.17
C ARG A 19 4.99 -0.54 32.30
N ASN A 20 5.64 -0.29 33.44
CA ASN A 20 5.67 -1.23 34.57
C ASN A 20 4.63 -0.92 35.66
N CYS A 21 4.27 0.35 35.87
CA CYS A 21 3.41 0.76 37.00
C CYS A 21 2.21 1.63 36.58
N GLY A 22 2.09 1.97 35.29
CA GLY A 22 1.00 2.81 34.78
C GLY A 22 1.11 4.30 35.14
N THR A 23 2.11 4.71 35.96
CA THR A 23 2.27 6.13 36.31
C THR A 23 2.64 6.98 35.10
N GLU A 24 1.89 8.06 34.88
CA GLU A 24 2.21 9.10 33.91
C GLU A 24 3.56 9.76 34.23
N VAL A 25 4.44 9.81 33.24
CA VAL A 25 5.72 10.49 33.31
C VAL A 25 5.54 11.85 32.66
N LYS A 26 5.45 12.91 33.48
CA LYS A 26 5.33 14.29 33.00
C LYS A 26 6.65 14.81 32.41
N VAL A 27 7.05 14.25 31.27
CA VAL A 27 8.19 14.72 30.48
C VAL A 27 7.83 16.07 29.86
N LYS A 28 8.15 17.17 30.55
CA LYS A 28 8.16 18.50 29.94
C LYS A 28 9.14 18.44 28.75
N LYS A 29 8.63 18.58 27.53
CA LYS A 29 9.44 18.70 26.31
C LYS A 29 10.16 20.05 26.28
N SER A 30 11.21 20.20 27.08
CA SER A 30 12.26 21.18 26.83
C SER A 30 13.22 20.61 25.78
N SER A 31 13.52 21.44 24.79
CA SER A 31 14.22 21.09 23.55
C SER A 31 15.74 20.81 23.70
N GLU A 32 16.29 20.31 22.59
CA GLU A 32 17.69 20.44 22.14
C GLU A 32 18.77 19.40 22.59
N LYS A 33 19.58 19.00 21.59
CA LYS A 33 20.91 18.32 21.62
C LYS A 33 20.93 16.80 21.88
N GLU A 34 21.24 15.96 20.87
CA GLU A 34 22.58 15.63 20.30
C GLU A 34 23.40 14.69 21.23
N LYS A 35 24.00 13.54 20.83
CA LYS A 35 24.13 12.77 19.56
C LYS A 35 24.25 11.27 19.89
N LYS A 36 23.93 10.37 18.95
CA LYS A 36 24.79 9.23 18.57
C LYS A 36 24.44 8.73 17.15
N ALA A 37 25.46 8.66 16.29
CA ALA A 37 25.53 7.78 15.12
C ALA A 37 25.73 6.31 15.62
N GLU A 38 25.71 5.19 14.88
CA GLU A 38 25.59 4.76 13.47
C GLU A 38 25.13 3.27 13.54
N ASP A 39 24.66 2.53 12.54
CA ASP A 39 24.24 2.78 11.14
C ASP A 39 23.20 1.69 10.74
N LYS A 40 22.39 1.94 9.71
CA LYS A 40 22.14 1.02 8.58
C LYS A 40 21.24 1.65 7.53
N GLY A 41 21.85 2.08 6.43
CA GLY A 41 21.12 2.44 5.22
C GLY A 41 20.27 1.27 4.70
N LYS A 42 18.94 1.49 4.60
CA LYS A 42 18.09 0.81 3.62
C LYS A 42 17.23 1.83 2.90
N ASN A 43 17.78 2.30 1.78
CA ASN A 43 17.12 2.77 0.57
C ASN A 43 15.84 3.63 0.77
N LYS A 44 16.00 4.96 0.68
CA LYS A 44 14.91 5.94 0.52
C LYS A 44 14.61 6.29 -0.94
N GLU A 45 14.61 5.31 -1.85
CA GLU A 45 14.18 5.48 -3.25
C GLU A 45 12.79 4.86 -3.52
N ALA A 46 12.19 4.19 -2.53
CA ALA A 46 10.85 3.61 -2.61
C ALA A 46 9.68 4.64 -2.66
N LYS A 47 9.93 5.93 -2.94
CA LYS A 47 8.91 7.00 -3.02
C LYS A 47 9.18 8.03 -4.12
N LYS A 48 9.20 7.60 -5.37
CA LYS A 48 8.91 8.47 -6.53
C LYS A 48 8.00 7.86 -7.61
N MET A 49 7.30 6.77 -7.28
CA MET A 49 6.50 5.98 -8.24
C MET A 49 5.03 5.75 -7.80
N SER A 50 4.45 6.64 -6.98
CA SER A 50 3.10 6.48 -6.43
C SER A 50 1.94 6.85 -7.36
N GLN A 51 2.19 7.47 -8.53
CA GLN A 51 1.15 7.79 -9.52
C GLN A 51 1.21 6.91 -10.77
N GLN A 52 2.41 6.59 -11.29
CA GLN A 52 2.53 5.79 -12.52
C GLN A 52 2.10 4.33 -12.33
N ILE A 53 2.34 3.73 -11.15
CA ILE A 53 1.85 2.37 -10.82
C ILE A 53 0.32 2.30 -10.88
N ARG A 54 -0.39 3.35 -10.45
CA ARG A 54 -1.86 3.37 -10.44
C ARG A 54 -2.43 3.33 -11.87
N LEU A 55 -1.81 4.02 -12.82
CA LEU A 55 -2.20 3.98 -14.23
C LEU A 55 -1.92 2.61 -14.87
N ILE A 56 -0.76 2.02 -14.59
CA ILE A 56 -0.40 0.68 -15.09
C ILE A 56 -1.39 -0.37 -14.59
N LEU A 57 -1.75 -0.35 -13.29
CA LEU A 57 -2.74 -1.26 -12.72
C LEU A 57 -4.12 -1.12 -13.39
N VAL A 58 -4.58 0.11 -13.67
CA VAL A 58 -5.84 0.33 -14.39
C VAL A 58 -5.75 -0.21 -15.82
N LEU A 59 -4.68 0.06 -16.56
CA LEU A 59 -4.51 -0.43 -17.93
C LEU A 59 -4.48 -1.97 -18.01
N LEU A 60 -3.87 -2.65 -17.04
CA LEU A 60 -3.88 -4.12 -16.97
C LEU A 60 -5.28 -4.69 -16.71
N ILE A 61 -6.07 -4.05 -15.84
CA ILE A 61 -7.46 -4.47 -15.58
C ILE A 61 -8.32 -4.27 -16.83
N TRP A 62 -8.20 -3.11 -17.49
CA TRP A 62 -8.94 -2.82 -18.72
C TRP A 62 -8.55 -3.75 -19.87
N SER A 63 -7.27 -4.11 -20.04
CA SER A 63 -6.87 -5.06 -21.08
C SER A 63 -7.48 -6.45 -20.88
N GLY A 64 -7.52 -6.94 -19.64
CA GLY A 64 -8.17 -8.20 -19.29
C GLY A 64 -9.70 -8.18 -19.53
N ILE A 65 -10.37 -7.09 -19.12
CA ILE A 65 -11.81 -6.91 -19.36
C ILE A 65 -12.12 -6.84 -20.86
N ILE A 66 -11.38 -6.04 -21.63
CA ILE A 66 -11.55 -5.94 -23.08
C ILE A 66 -11.32 -7.29 -23.77
N PHE A 67 -10.26 -8.01 -23.40
CA PHE A 67 -9.97 -9.32 -23.97
C PHE A 67 -11.06 -10.36 -23.64
N MET A 68 -11.57 -10.35 -22.40
CA MET A 68 -12.65 -11.24 -21.96
C MET A 68 -13.96 -10.92 -22.68
N ILE A 69 -14.28 -9.63 -22.86
CA ILE A 69 -15.42 -9.17 -23.67
C ILE A 69 -15.28 -9.58 -25.14
N ILE A 70 -14.10 -9.41 -25.75
CA ILE A 70 -13.84 -9.87 -27.14
C ILE A 70 -13.98 -11.39 -27.25
N TYR A 71 -13.49 -12.14 -26.27
CA TYR A 71 -13.63 -13.60 -26.22
C TYR A 71 -15.11 -14.00 -26.10
N LEU A 72 -15.87 -13.34 -25.22
CA LEU A 72 -17.32 -13.55 -25.10
C LEU A 72 -18.05 -13.25 -26.40
N TYR A 73 -17.83 -12.08 -27.03
CA TYR A 73 -18.42 -11.78 -28.35
C TYR A 73 -18.04 -12.83 -29.38
N LYS A 74 -16.77 -13.24 -29.46
CA LYS A 74 -16.34 -14.33 -30.35
C LYS A 74 -17.07 -15.64 -30.07
N THR A 75 -17.38 -15.97 -28.82
CA THR A 75 -18.19 -17.16 -28.47
C THR A 75 -19.70 -17.00 -28.75
N LEU A 76 -20.25 -15.78 -28.67
CA LEU A 76 -21.67 -15.51 -28.99
C LEU A 76 -21.92 -15.42 -30.51
N ASP A 77 -20.99 -14.83 -31.26
CA ASP A 77 -21.13 -14.58 -32.70
C ASP A 77 -20.84 -15.82 -33.55
N ILE A 78 -19.90 -16.70 -33.16
CA ILE A 78 -19.47 -17.82 -34.01
C ILE A 78 -20.60 -18.79 -34.39
N SER A 79 -21.59 -19.02 -33.51
CA SER A 79 -22.76 -19.83 -33.85
C SER A 79 -23.76 -19.11 -34.74
N ASN A 80 -24.06 -17.83 -34.47
CA ASN A 80 -25.15 -17.11 -35.14
C ASN A 80 -24.74 -16.47 -36.48
N ILE A 81 -23.49 -15.98 -36.60
CA ILE A 81 -23.02 -15.29 -37.81
C ILE A 81 -22.99 -16.22 -39.03
N LYS A 82 -22.68 -17.52 -38.86
CA LYS A 82 -22.60 -18.46 -40.00
C LYS A 82 -23.95 -18.71 -40.67
N GLU A 83 -25.06 -18.74 -39.93
CA GLU A 83 -26.40 -18.81 -40.51
C GLU A 83 -26.83 -17.49 -41.13
N VAL A 84 -26.58 -16.35 -40.46
CA VAL A 84 -27.00 -15.04 -41.00
C VAL A 84 -26.24 -14.68 -42.29
N ILE A 85 -24.94 -14.97 -42.37
CA ILE A 85 -24.15 -14.71 -43.58
C ILE A 85 -24.54 -15.66 -44.73
N SER A 86 -24.86 -16.93 -44.47
CA SER A 86 -25.33 -17.82 -45.54
C SER A 86 -26.71 -17.40 -46.06
N PHE A 87 -27.59 -16.95 -45.18
CA PHE A 87 -28.92 -16.43 -45.54
C PHE A 87 -28.84 -15.15 -46.40
N PHE A 88 -27.96 -14.21 -46.06
CA PHE A 88 -27.76 -12.98 -46.84
C PHE A 88 -27.01 -13.19 -48.16
N LYS A 89 -26.22 -14.26 -48.31
CA LYS A 89 -25.50 -14.56 -49.56
C LYS A 89 -26.35 -15.31 -50.59
N ASN A 90 -27.50 -15.85 -50.19
CA ASN A 90 -28.38 -16.65 -51.03
C ASN A 90 -29.73 -15.94 -51.32
N ARG A 91 -29.72 -14.61 -51.33
CA ARG A 91 -30.86 -13.73 -51.62
C ARG A 91 -30.41 -12.55 -52.47
#